data_AF-A0AAV0V4M6-F1
#
_entry.id   AF-A0AAV0V4M6-F1
#
_cell.length_a   1.000
_cell.length_b   1.000
_cell.length_c   1.000
_cell.angle_alpha   90.00
_cell.angle_beta   90.00
_cell.angle_gamma   90.00
#
_symmetry.space_group_name_H-M   'P 1'
#
loop_
_entity.id
_entity.type
_entity.pdbx_description
1 polymer ?
#
loop_
_entity_poly.entity_id
_entity_poly.type
_entity_poly.pdbx_seq_one_letter_code
_entity_poly.pdbx_strand_id
1 'polypeptide(L)'
;MEDKATDVPGSSRVDGENYSNAIATETSSVSSSLHLAANVGVPSLLDSRTLHPVTDSGDDGNETAPRYLPRENGSASSTLTFCNAFAQLRKTSSYVLPPPEKIQEVKAPVRDAAAIVYVNRRQQGNPMLKAVRNVGLEFRDGLVSDYVIGESSCCILFLSVRYHLLHNSYLEERVQSVRNDDPTHYKTKLVLCFVDVDDNEVALREINRVALLSDFTLVLAWSWLEAARYLETFKAYENKSATIIKEKVEAEFLPKANDVLTSIRSVNKTDVVTLLSTFGTVKGLMNASMEELSLCPGVGAKKVRQLLETFQEPFTKQ
;
A
#
# COMPACT_ATOMS: atom_id res chain seq x y z
N MET A 1 -4.09 -67.05 -34.88
CA MET A 1 -3.87 -67.73 -36.17
C MET A 1 -2.88 -66.90 -36.95
N GLU A 2 -1.93 -67.60 -37.57
CA GLU A 2 -0.68 -67.13 -38.15
C GLU A 2 -0.91 -66.36 -39.49
N ASP A 3 0.09 -65.78 -40.18
CA ASP A 3 1.52 -66.12 -40.23
C ASP A 3 2.42 -65.02 -40.85
N LYS A 4 3.72 -64.99 -40.48
CA LYS A 4 4.92 -64.38 -41.15
C LYS A 4 4.87 -62.90 -41.62
N ALA A 5 5.97 -62.13 -41.77
CA ALA A 5 7.41 -62.12 -41.40
C ALA A 5 7.95 -60.69 -41.78
N THR A 6 9.21 -60.21 -41.75
CA THR A 6 10.63 -60.56 -41.40
C THR A 6 11.39 -59.19 -41.32
N ASP A 7 12.61 -58.95 -40.85
CA ASP A 7 13.71 -59.67 -40.17
C ASP A 7 14.58 -58.63 -39.41
N VAL A 8 15.65 -59.01 -38.68
CA VAL A 8 16.54 -58.05 -37.96
C VAL A 8 18.05 -58.42 -37.99
N PRO A 9 18.93 -57.47 -38.34
CA PRO A 9 20.09 -57.17 -37.49
C PRO A 9 20.31 -55.65 -37.28
N GLY A 10 20.94 -55.15 -36.21
CA GLY A 10 21.47 -55.82 -35.01
C GLY A 10 22.91 -55.38 -34.67
N SER A 11 23.20 -55.15 -33.37
CA SER A 11 24.53 -54.87 -32.78
C SER A 11 25.11 -53.45 -32.96
N SER A 12 25.92 -52.86 -32.06
CA SER A 12 25.95 -52.78 -30.57
C SER A 12 27.09 -51.81 -30.13
N ARG A 13 27.24 -51.57 -28.80
CA ARG A 13 28.46 -51.06 -28.10
C ARG A 13 28.83 -49.57 -28.28
N VAL A 14 29.48 -48.87 -27.33
CA VAL A 14 29.81 -49.13 -25.90
C VAL A 14 30.00 -47.80 -25.13
N ASP A 15 30.07 -47.89 -23.79
CA ASP A 15 30.65 -46.99 -22.77
C ASP A 15 31.69 -45.95 -23.26
N GLY A 16 31.90 -44.77 -22.65
CA GLY A 16 31.51 -44.21 -21.35
C GLY A 16 32.72 -43.51 -20.70
N GLU A 17 32.56 -42.55 -19.75
CA GLU A 17 33.67 -42.14 -18.84
C GLU A 17 33.22 -41.18 -17.71
N ASN A 18 33.99 -41.13 -16.62
CA ASN A 18 33.86 -40.16 -15.53
C ASN A 18 34.81 -38.98 -15.74
N TYR A 19 34.38 -37.75 -15.41
CA TYR A 19 35.32 -36.71 -14.99
C TYR A 19 34.84 -35.96 -13.75
N SER A 20 35.49 -36.25 -12.63
CA SER A 20 35.49 -35.40 -11.45
C SER A 20 36.43 -34.20 -11.65
N ASN A 21 36.04 -33.02 -11.18
CA ASN A 21 36.99 -31.94 -10.93
C ASN A 21 36.53 -31.12 -9.72
N ALA A 22 37.37 -31.08 -8.69
CA ALA A 22 37.22 -30.17 -7.57
C ALA A 22 38.17 -28.99 -7.77
N ILE A 23 37.68 -27.77 -7.56
CA ILE A 23 38.53 -26.57 -7.46
C ILE A 23 38.23 -25.93 -6.11
N ALA A 24 39.26 -25.81 -5.28
CA ALA A 24 39.20 -25.09 -4.01
C ALA A 24 39.88 -23.72 -4.20
N THR A 25 39.31 -22.68 -3.62
CA THR A 25 40.05 -21.45 -3.31
C THR A 25 39.46 -20.79 -2.07
N GLU A 26 40.33 -20.19 -1.27
CA GLU A 26 40.06 -19.66 0.06
C GLU A 26 39.18 -18.40 0.00
N THR A 27 38.38 -18.16 1.04
CA THR A 27 38.06 -16.78 1.47
C THR A 27 38.05 -16.70 3.00
N SER A 28 38.65 -15.64 3.53
CA SER A 28 38.78 -15.38 4.97
C SER A 28 37.79 -14.32 5.44
N SER A 29 37.09 -14.59 6.54
CA SER A 29 36.35 -13.59 7.33
C SER A 29 36.60 -13.86 8.83
N VAL A 30 37.56 -13.20 9.47
CA VAL A 30 37.45 -11.83 10.00
C VAL A 30 36.21 -11.69 10.90
N SER A 31 36.40 -11.95 12.19
CA SER A 31 35.40 -11.70 13.23
C SER A 31 35.34 -10.21 13.56
N SER A 32 34.19 -9.57 13.36
CA SER A 32 33.97 -8.15 13.64
C SER A 32 33.01 -7.94 14.81
N SER A 33 33.57 -7.68 16.00
CA SER A 33 32.81 -7.25 17.17
C SER A 33 32.22 -5.85 16.94
N LEU A 34 30.89 -5.71 16.94
CA LEU A 34 30.24 -4.41 16.83
C LEU A 34 30.11 -3.74 18.20
N HIS A 35 30.76 -2.59 18.35
CA HIS A 35 30.64 -1.74 19.53
C HIS A 35 29.26 -1.05 19.60
N LEU A 36 28.75 -0.89 20.82
CA LEU A 36 27.50 -0.18 21.09
C LEU A 36 27.66 1.32 20.81
N ALA A 37 26.99 1.83 19.78
CA ALA A 37 26.89 3.26 19.47
C ALA A 37 25.44 3.74 19.63
N ALA A 38 25.15 4.44 20.73
CA ALA A 38 23.81 4.97 20.99
C ALA A 38 23.51 6.16 20.07
N ASN A 39 22.55 6.01 19.15
CA ASN A 39 22.12 7.10 18.29
C ASN A 39 20.97 7.87 18.96
N VAL A 40 21.19 9.14 19.30
CA VAL A 40 20.24 9.97 20.04
C VAL A 40 19.16 10.51 19.10
N GLY A 41 18.04 9.78 19.02
CA GLY A 41 16.83 10.24 18.33
C GLY A 41 16.07 11.30 19.11
N VAL A 42 15.61 12.35 18.44
CA VAL A 42 14.76 13.41 19.03
C VAL A 42 13.38 12.82 19.37
N PRO A 43 12.82 13.04 20.58
CA PRO A 43 11.51 12.51 20.94
C PRO A 43 10.37 13.05 20.08
N SER A 44 9.51 12.16 19.60
CA SER A 44 8.23 12.53 18.97
C SER A 44 7.21 12.92 20.04
N LEU A 45 6.55 14.08 19.90
CA LEU A 45 5.51 14.56 20.82
C LEU A 45 4.18 13.75 20.78
N LEU A 46 4.19 12.56 20.17
CA LEU A 46 3.00 11.73 19.93
C LEU A 46 3.23 10.24 20.26
N ASP A 47 4.29 9.87 20.99
CA ASP A 47 4.49 8.47 21.44
C ASP A 47 3.82 8.21 22.80
N SER A 48 2.62 7.63 22.79
CA SER A 48 1.79 7.36 23.98
C SER A 48 2.27 6.21 24.87
N ARG A 49 3.55 5.80 24.79
CA ARG A 49 4.09 4.57 25.41
C ARG A 49 4.81 4.75 26.75
N THR A 50 4.94 5.98 27.26
CA THR A 50 5.82 6.32 28.40
C THR A 50 5.10 6.96 29.60
N LEU A 51 3.77 6.92 29.66
CA LEU A 51 3.00 7.42 30.80
C LEU A 51 2.90 6.37 31.92
N HIS A 52 3.69 6.54 32.98
CA HIS A 52 3.48 5.85 34.25
C HIS A 52 2.23 6.38 34.98
N PRO A 53 1.52 5.55 35.76
CA PRO A 53 0.41 6.01 36.59
C PRO A 53 0.95 6.89 37.73
N VAL A 54 0.51 8.16 37.75
CA VAL A 54 0.84 9.08 38.84
C VAL A 54 0.12 8.63 40.12
N THR A 55 0.89 8.35 41.16
CA THR A 55 0.37 8.10 42.51
C THR A 55 0.18 9.43 43.23
N ASP A 56 -0.87 9.51 44.05
CA ASP A 56 -1.24 10.72 44.77
C ASP A 56 -0.32 10.96 45.98
N SER A 57 0.46 12.04 45.93
CA SER A 57 1.22 12.60 47.06
C SER A 57 1.53 14.07 46.78
N GLY A 58 0.81 14.99 47.42
CA GLY A 58 0.93 16.42 47.16
C GLY A 58 2.10 17.12 47.88
N ASP A 59 2.56 18.22 47.28
CA ASP A 59 3.31 19.31 47.92
C ASP A 59 2.95 20.64 47.23
N ASP A 60 3.17 21.78 47.89
CA ASP A 60 2.66 23.10 47.46
C ASP A 60 3.53 23.77 46.37
N GLY A 61 2.91 24.31 45.30
CA GLY A 61 3.67 24.70 44.09
C GLY A 61 3.03 25.68 43.09
N ASN A 62 2.13 26.58 43.52
CA ASN A 62 1.61 27.76 42.80
C ASN A 62 1.95 27.92 41.28
N GLU A 63 1.12 27.35 40.38
CA GLU A 63 1.01 27.79 38.99
C GLU A 63 -0.35 28.44 38.71
N THR A 64 -0.34 29.61 38.05
CA THR A 64 -1.55 30.39 37.76
C THR A 64 -2.29 29.88 36.53
N ALA A 65 -3.48 29.32 36.72
CA ALA A 65 -4.36 28.92 35.62
C ALA A 65 -4.70 30.09 34.66
N PRO A 66 -4.80 29.84 33.34
CA PRO A 66 -4.99 30.90 32.35
C PRO A 66 -6.37 31.56 32.43
N ARG A 67 -6.41 32.89 32.19
CA ARG A 67 -7.52 33.84 32.45
C ARG A 67 -8.88 33.57 31.79
N TYR A 68 -9.07 32.49 31.04
CA TYR A 68 -10.20 32.30 30.13
C TYR A 68 -11.32 31.40 30.70
N LEU A 69 -11.17 30.85 31.90
CA LEU A 69 -12.19 30.03 32.56
C LEU A 69 -13.00 30.85 33.58
N PRO A 70 -14.35 30.72 33.62
CA PRO A 70 -15.15 31.27 34.71
C PRO A 70 -14.79 30.60 36.04
N ARG A 71 -14.59 31.41 37.09
CA ARG A 71 -14.26 30.93 38.44
C ARG A 71 -15.51 30.90 39.32
N GLU A 72 -16.28 29.81 39.24
CA GLU A 72 -17.42 29.59 40.14
C GLU A 72 -16.97 29.05 41.49
N ASN A 73 -17.40 29.69 42.58
CA ASN A 73 -17.18 29.21 43.94
C ASN A 73 -18.25 28.18 44.31
N GLY A 74 -18.00 26.90 44.03
CA GLY A 74 -18.93 25.81 44.40
C GLY A 74 -18.32 24.41 44.22
N SER A 75 -18.43 23.58 45.25
CA SER A 75 -17.89 22.22 45.26
C SER A 75 -18.65 21.26 44.33
N ALA A 76 -18.14 21.06 43.11
CA ALA A 76 -18.48 19.90 42.28
C ALA A 76 -17.32 19.54 41.31
N SER A 77 -16.72 18.36 41.49
CA SER A 77 -15.82 17.81 40.48
C SER A 77 -16.63 17.39 39.25
N SER A 78 -16.33 17.95 38.08
CA SER A 78 -16.99 17.59 36.82
C SER A 78 -16.03 17.57 35.64
N THR A 79 -15.74 16.37 35.13
CA THR A 79 -15.00 16.17 33.88
C THR A 79 -15.89 16.59 32.70
N LEU A 80 -15.79 17.85 32.27
CA LEU A 80 -16.61 18.38 31.18
C LEU A 80 -16.21 17.78 29.83
N THR A 81 -16.92 16.72 29.40
CA THR A 81 -16.81 16.14 28.07
C THR A 81 -17.01 17.21 26.98
N PHE A 82 -16.21 17.18 25.92
CA PHE A 82 -16.18 18.17 24.83
C PHE A 82 -17.57 18.61 24.31
N CYS A 83 -18.52 17.66 24.21
CA CYS A 83 -19.89 17.93 23.79
C CYS A 83 -20.65 18.90 24.71
N ASN A 84 -20.42 18.84 26.03
CA ASN A 84 -21.07 19.72 27.01
C ASN A 84 -20.50 21.14 26.95
N ALA A 85 -19.19 21.29 26.74
CA ALA A 85 -18.58 22.61 26.53
C ALA A 85 -19.15 23.31 25.28
N PHE A 86 -19.28 22.60 24.15
CA PHE A 86 -19.94 23.13 22.95
C PHE A 86 -21.43 23.43 23.14
N ALA A 87 -22.14 22.66 23.98
CA ALA A 87 -23.53 22.93 24.32
C ALA A 87 -23.70 24.18 25.22
N GLN A 88 -22.68 24.55 26.01
CA GLN A 88 -22.66 25.78 26.80
C GLN A 88 -22.33 27.00 25.93
N LEU A 89 -21.38 26.91 24.99
CA LEU A 89 -21.05 28.02 24.08
C LEU A 89 -22.28 28.55 23.33
N ARG A 90 -23.18 27.65 22.89
CA ARG A 90 -24.46 27.98 22.23
C ARG A 90 -25.46 28.79 23.09
N LYS A 91 -25.20 28.95 24.39
CA LYS A 91 -26.03 29.72 25.33
C LYS A 91 -25.44 31.10 25.66
N THR A 92 -24.25 31.41 25.16
CA THR A 92 -23.61 32.73 25.37
C THR A 92 -24.24 33.78 24.44
N SER A 93 -24.40 35.02 24.91
CA SER A 93 -25.03 36.10 24.13
C SER A 93 -24.20 36.56 22.92
N SER A 94 -22.97 36.08 22.80
CA SER A 94 -22.06 36.28 21.66
C SER A 94 -22.12 35.14 20.63
N TYR A 95 -22.88 34.06 20.87
CA TYR A 95 -23.09 33.00 19.89
C TYR A 95 -24.10 33.43 18.81
N VAL A 96 -23.58 33.85 17.66
CA VAL A 96 -24.38 34.03 16.44
C VAL A 96 -24.56 32.65 15.79
N LEU A 97 -25.80 32.26 15.51
CA LEU A 97 -26.08 31.08 14.69
C LEU A 97 -25.44 31.28 13.30
N PRO A 98 -24.67 30.32 12.77
CA PRO A 98 -24.26 30.37 11.38
C PRO A 98 -25.52 30.43 10.49
N PRO A 99 -25.46 31.09 9.32
CA PRO A 99 -26.56 31.05 8.36
C PRO A 99 -26.98 29.61 8.07
N PRO A 100 -28.25 29.35 7.70
CA PRO A 100 -28.68 28.04 7.24
C PRO A 100 -28.03 27.73 5.89
N GLU A 101 -26.78 27.27 5.94
CA GLU A 101 -26.16 26.52 4.85
C GLU A 101 -27.14 25.42 4.45
N LYS A 102 -27.40 25.31 3.15
CA LYS A 102 -28.25 24.23 2.63
C LYS A 102 -27.60 22.93 3.08
N ILE A 103 -28.31 22.19 3.93
CA ILE A 103 -27.94 20.82 4.28
C ILE A 103 -28.10 20.00 3.00
N GLN A 104 -27.05 19.99 2.18
CA GLN A 104 -26.74 18.81 1.41
C GLN A 104 -26.58 17.72 2.45
N GLU A 105 -27.49 16.76 2.44
CA GLU A 105 -27.34 15.56 3.25
C GLU A 105 -25.95 15.01 2.95
N VAL A 106 -25.08 14.98 3.95
CA VAL A 106 -23.92 14.08 3.93
C VAL A 106 -24.52 12.69 4.02
N LYS A 107 -24.95 12.17 2.87
CA LYS A 107 -25.54 10.85 2.71
C LYS A 107 -24.62 9.89 3.44
N ALA A 108 -25.12 9.28 4.50
CA ALA A 108 -24.47 8.12 5.09
C ALA A 108 -24.12 7.18 3.92
N PRO A 109 -22.86 6.72 3.80
CA PRO A 109 -22.34 6.15 2.57
C PRO A 109 -23.31 5.09 2.08
N VAL A 110 -23.89 5.34 0.91
CA VAL A 110 -25.00 4.54 0.40
C VAL A 110 -24.49 3.12 0.31
N ARG A 111 -25.04 2.25 1.15
CA ARG A 111 -24.83 0.82 1.05
C ARG A 111 -25.47 0.40 -0.26
N ASP A 112 -24.67 0.30 -1.31
CA ASP A 112 -25.08 -0.32 -2.56
C ASP A 112 -25.57 -1.72 -2.21
N ALA A 113 -26.89 -1.93 -2.20
CA ALA A 113 -27.49 -3.20 -1.79
C ALA A 113 -27.11 -4.36 -2.75
N ALA A 114 -26.58 -4.02 -3.93
CA ALA A 114 -25.97 -4.94 -4.90
C ALA A 114 -24.52 -5.35 -4.55
N ALA A 115 -23.87 -4.72 -3.56
CA ALA A 115 -22.50 -5.01 -3.16
C ALA A 115 -22.40 -6.27 -2.28
N ILE A 116 -22.85 -7.41 -2.82
CA ILE A 116 -22.81 -8.73 -2.15
C ILE A 116 -21.52 -9.47 -2.54
N VAL A 117 -20.93 -10.14 -1.55
CA VAL A 117 -19.88 -11.15 -1.69
C VAL A 117 -20.46 -12.51 -1.32
N TYR A 118 -20.23 -13.53 -2.14
CA TYR A 118 -20.68 -14.90 -1.87
C TYR A 118 -19.64 -15.63 -1.02
N VAL A 119 -20.11 -16.26 0.05
CA VAL A 119 -19.26 -16.88 1.07
C VAL A 119 -19.52 -18.38 1.10
N ASN A 120 -18.47 -19.18 1.03
CA ASN A 120 -18.55 -20.62 1.23
C ASN A 120 -18.96 -20.92 2.69
N ARG A 121 -19.91 -21.84 2.93
CA ARG A 121 -20.28 -22.23 4.32
C ARG A 121 -19.09 -22.70 5.16
N ARG A 122 -18.03 -23.25 4.53
CA ARG A 122 -16.76 -23.59 5.20
C ARG A 122 -16.13 -22.41 5.94
N GLN A 123 -16.38 -21.17 5.50
CA GLN A 123 -15.86 -19.94 6.10
C GLN A 123 -16.80 -19.31 7.15
N GLN A 124 -17.96 -19.91 7.47
CA GLN A 124 -18.94 -19.32 8.40
C GLN A 124 -18.36 -19.05 9.81
N GLY A 125 -17.36 -19.83 10.25
CA GLY A 125 -16.65 -19.61 11.52
C GLY A 125 -15.52 -18.57 11.48
N ASN A 126 -15.15 -18.05 10.30
CA ASN A 126 -13.96 -17.22 10.12
C ASN A 126 -14.10 -15.85 10.82
N PRO A 127 -13.18 -15.46 11.74
CA PRO A 127 -13.25 -14.17 12.43
C PRO A 127 -13.27 -12.95 11.50
N MET A 128 -12.70 -13.04 10.30
CA MET A 128 -12.70 -11.97 9.29
C MET A 128 -14.12 -11.46 8.99
N LEU A 129 -15.12 -12.34 8.95
CA LEU A 129 -16.50 -11.98 8.61
C LEU A 129 -17.12 -10.98 9.60
N LYS A 130 -16.61 -10.92 10.84
CA LYS A 130 -17.05 -9.95 11.87
C LYS A 130 -16.45 -8.56 11.68
N ALA A 131 -15.39 -8.45 10.87
CA ALA A 131 -14.72 -7.19 10.55
C ALA A 131 -15.24 -6.54 9.26
N VAL A 132 -15.89 -7.31 8.38
CA VAL A 132 -16.58 -6.81 7.18
C VAL A 132 -17.79 -5.96 7.58
N ARG A 133 -17.95 -4.79 6.96
CA ARG A 133 -19.00 -3.79 7.29
C ARG A 133 -19.58 -3.06 6.08
N ASN A 134 -18.85 -2.99 4.97
CA ASN A 134 -19.19 -2.18 3.79
C ASN A 134 -19.79 -3.00 2.64
N VAL A 135 -19.77 -4.33 2.72
CA VAL A 135 -20.37 -5.24 1.72
C VAL A 135 -21.34 -6.22 2.41
N GLY A 136 -22.33 -6.70 1.65
CA GLY A 136 -23.20 -7.80 2.07
C GLY A 136 -22.49 -9.15 1.97
N LEU A 137 -22.83 -10.08 2.86
CA LEU A 137 -22.32 -11.46 2.87
C LEU A 137 -23.48 -12.42 2.67
N GLU A 138 -23.45 -13.21 1.60
CA GLU A 138 -24.45 -14.23 1.30
C GLU A 138 -23.79 -15.62 1.29
N PHE A 139 -24.23 -16.52 2.17
CA PHE A 139 -23.68 -17.88 2.25
C PHE A 139 -24.27 -18.76 1.15
N ARG A 140 -23.40 -19.40 0.35
CA ARG A 140 -23.78 -20.35 -0.70
C ARG A 140 -23.12 -21.70 -0.54
N ASP A 141 -23.86 -22.73 -0.94
CA ASP A 141 -23.38 -24.11 -1.08
C ASP A 141 -22.83 -24.34 -2.49
N GLY A 142 -22.01 -25.38 -2.66
CA GLY A 142 -21.42 -25.73 -3.97
C GLY A 142 -20.28 -24.83 -4.45
N LEU A 143 -19.92 -23.76 -3.71
CA LEU A 143 -18.74 -22.95 -4.02
C LEU A 143 -17.45 -23.76 -3.83
N VAL A 144 -16.58 -23.75 -4.83
CA VAL A 144 -15.24 -24.38 -4.77
C VAL A 144 -14.25 -23.47 -4.03
N SER A 145 -14.27 -22.17 -4.32
CA SER A 145 -13.47 -21.15 -3.63
C SER A 145 -14.06 -20.77 -2.25
N ASP A 146 -13.35 -19.96 -1.47
CA ASP A 146 -13.76 -19.58 -0.11
C ASP A 146 -14.65 -18.32 -0.11
N TYR A 147 -14.31 -17.35 -0.97
CA TYR A 147 -15.16 -16.20 -1.29
C TYR A 147 -15.21 -15.98 -2.81
N VAL A 148 -16.39 -15.64 -3.34
CA VAL A 148 -16.58 -15.21 -4.74
C VAL A 148 -17.09 -13.77 -4.78
N ILE A 149 -16.48 -12.98 -5.64
CA ILE A 149 -16.83 -11.60 -5.94
C ILE A 149 -17.37 -11.54 -7.37
N GLY A 150 -18.50 -10.85 -7.54
CA GLY A 150 -19.25 -10.77 -8.79
C GLY A 150 -19.88 -12.09 -9.24
N GLU A 151 -20.41 -12.10 -10.46
CA GLU A 151 -20.84 -13.32 -11.16
C GLU A 151 -19.61 -14.01 -11.76
N SER A 152 -18.90 -14.76 -10.92
CA SER A 152 -17.62 -15.44 -11.23
C SER A 152 -16.51 -14.54 -11.79
N SER A 153 -16.48 -13.24 -11.45
CA SER A 153 -15.42 -12.34 -11.94
C SER A 153 -14.11 -12.53 -11.16
N CYS A 154 -14.19 -12.76 -9.85
CA CYS A 154 -13.02 -12.96 -8.99
C CYS A 154 -13.28 -14.03 -7.90
N CYS A 155 -12.31 -14.94 -7.71
CA CYS A 155 -12.32 -15.90 -6.60
C CYS A 155 -11.19 -15.62 -5.61
N ILE A 156 -11.45 -15.92 -4.34
CA ILE A 156 -10.49 -15.84 -3.25
C ILE A 156 -10.45 -17.19 -2.53
N LEU A 157 -9.25 -17.71 -2.33
CA LEU A 157 -8.94 -18.77 -1.36
C LEU A 157 -8.44 -18.12 -0.06
N PHE A 158 -8.85 -18.65 1.08
CA PHE A 158 -8.39 -18.15 2.39
C PHE A 158 -7.45 -19.14 3.07
N LEU A 159 -6.34 -18.63 3.62
CA LEU A 159 -5.32 -19.40 4.33
C LEU A 159 -4.79 -18.58 5.52
N SER A 160 -4.34 -19.22 6.59
CA SER A 160 -3.43 -18.58 7.55
C SER A 160 -2.09 -19.29 7.58
N VAL A 161 -1.03 -18.57 7.93
CA VAL A 161 0.34 -19.12 7.97
C VAL A 161 0.42 -20.29 8.96
N ARG A 162 -0.21 -20.18 10.14
CA ARG A 162 -0.29 -21.28 11.11
C ARG A 162 -1.02 -22.51 10.57
N TYR A 163 -2.04 -22.32 9.71
CA TYR A 163 -2.75 -23.44 9.10
C TYR A 163 -1.92 -24.11 8.00
N HIS A 164 -1.20 -23.33 7.19
CA HIS A 164 -0.25 -23.84 6.19
C HIS A 164 0.88 -24.67 6.84
N LEU A 165 1.44 -24.18 7.94
CA LEU A 165 2.46 -24.89 8.72
C LEU A 165 1.98 -26.25 9.29
N LEU A 166 0.66 -26.45 9.44
CA LEU A 166 0.06 -27.72 9.87
C LEU A 166 -0.36 -28.62 8.69
N HIS A 167 -0.69 -28.01 7.54
CA HIS A 167 -1.25 -28.67 6.36
C HIS A 167 -0.70 -28.06 5.06
N ASN A 168 0.55 -28.35 4.73
CA ASN A 168 1.25 -27.70 3.60
C ASN A 168 0.65 -28.03 2.22
N SER A 169 0.14 -29.25 2.00
CA SER A 169 -0.53 -29.65 0.76
C SER A 169 -1.87 -28.94 0.52
N TYR A 170 -2.50 -28.39 1.57
CA TYR A 170 -3.85 -27.84 1.50
C TYR A 170 -3.99 -26.76 0.44
N LEU A 171 -3.04 -25.83 0.32
CA LEU A 171 -3.15 -24.76 -0.68
C LEU A 171 -3.10 -25.31 -2.11
N GLU A 172 -2.22 -26.28 -2.38
CA GLU A 172 -2.08 -26.90 -3.69
C GLU A 172 -3.35 -27.69 -4.06
N GLU A 173 -3.89 -28.49 -3.13
CA GLU A 173 -5.18 -29.20 -3.31
C GLU A 173 -6.34 -28.22 -3.58
N ARG A 174 -6.43 -27.12 -2.83
CA ARG A 174 -7.50 -26.12 -2.98
C ARG A 174 -7.43 -25.40 -4.33
N VAL A 175 -6.23 -25.04 -4.76
CA VAL A 175 -5.94 -24.45 -6.08
C VAL A 175 -6.25 -25.45 -7.20
N GLN A 176 -5.90 -26.73 -7.00
CA GLN A 176 -6.17 -27.80 -7.95
C GLN A 176 -7.67 -28.04 -8.15
N SER A 177 -8.47 -27.99 -7.09
CA SER A 177 -9.94 -27.99 -7.18
C SER A 177 -10.48 -26.79 -7.95
N VAL A 178 -10.03 -25.55 -7.65
CA VAL A 178 -10.48 -24.36 -8.40
C VAL A 178 -10.09 -24.41 -9.88
N ARG A 179 -9.04 -25.17 -10.25
CA ARG A 179 -8.63 -25.38 -11.65
C ARG A 179 -9.42 -26.48 -12.37
N ASN A 180 -9.97 -27.47 -11.65
CA ASN A 180 -10.65 -28.63 -12.22
C ASN A 180 -12.18 -28.51 -12.17
N ASP A 181 -12.70 -28.02 -11.04
CA ASP A 181 -14.11 -28.21 -10.64
C ASP A 181 -14.99 -27.01 -11.02
N ASP A 182 -14.40 -25.87 -11.40
CA ASP A 182 -15.13 -24.65 -11.74
C ASP A 182 -15.27 -24.47 -13.27
N PRO A 183 -16.50 -24.53 -13.84
CA PRO A 183 -16.72 -24.32 -15.28
C PRO A 183 -16.59 -22.85 -15.69
N THR A 184 -16.52 -21.90 -14.74
CA THR A 184 -16.29 -20.49 -14.99
C THR A 184 -14.87 -20.09 -14.63
N HIS A 185 -14.01 -19.93 -15.65
CA HIS A 185 -12.63 -19.49 -15.44
C HIS A 185 -12.59 -18.03 -14.94
N TYR A 186 -12.51 -17.85 -13.62
CA TYR A 186 -12.41 -16.54 -12.97
C TYR A 186 -11.33 -15.66 -13.62
N LYS A 187 -11.68 -14.39 -13.87
CA LYS A 187 -10.75 -13.40 -14.44
C LYS A 187 -9.65 -13.02 -13.45
N THR A 188 -9.94 -13.05 -12.16
CA THR A 188 -8.97 -12.75 -11.08
C THR A 188 -9.00 -13.86 -10.05
N LYS A 189 -7.82 -14.39 -9.70
CA LYS A 189 -7.65 -15.49 -8.75
C LYS A 189 -6.73 -15.02 -7.63
N LEU A 190 -7.19 -15.09 -6.38
CA LEU A 190 -6.50 -14.51 -5.23
C LEU A 190 -6.29 -15.54 -4.11
N VAL A 191 -5.13 -15.49 -3.45
CA VAL A 191 -4.92 -16.15 -2.15
C VAL A 191 -4.83 -15.06 -1.10
N LEU A 192 -5.82 -14.96 -0.23
CA LEU A 192 -5.81 -14.04 0.92
C LEU A 192 -5.22 -14.78 2.12
N CYS A 193 -3.95 -14.52 2.39
CA CYS A 193 -3.17 -15.16 3.44
C CYS A 193 -3.12 -14.26 4.70
N PHE A 194 -3.65 -14.78 5.81
CA PHE A 194 -3.55 -14.15 7.12
C PHE A 194 -2.23 -14.55 7.81
N VAL A 195 -1.37 -13.57 8.07
CA VAL A 195 -0.07 -13.78 8.72
C VAL A 195 -0.27 -13.73 10.23
N ASP A 196 -0.19 -14.90 10.87
CA ASP A 196 -0.55 -15.11 12.27
C ASP A 196 0.54 -15.84 13.09
N VAL A 197 1.77 -15.86 12.56
CA VAL A 197 2.98 -16.41 13.19
C VAL A 197 4.15 -15.49 12.86
N ASP A 198 5.03 -15.23 13.83
CA ASP A 198 6.19 -14.35 13.65
C ASP A 198 7.26 -14.97 12.74
N ASP A 199 7.55 -16.27 12.89
CA ASP A 199 8.32 -17.05 11.92
C ASP A 199 7.42 -17.47 10.75
N ASN A 200 7.34 -16.59 9.75
CA ASN A 200 6.52 -16.77 8.56
C ASN A 200 7.32 -16.84 7.25
N GLU A 201 8.62 -16.54 7.24
CA GLU A 201 9.41 -16.39 6.00
C GLU A 201 9.42 -17.64 5.12
N VAL A 202 9.58 -18.82 5.74
CA VAL A 202 9.66 -20.10 5.02
C VAL A 202 8.28 -20.48 4.46
N ALA A 203 7.23 -20.36 5.27
CA ALA A 203 5.86 -20.64 4.86
C ALA A 203 5.38 -19.69 3.76
N LEU A 204 5.62 -18.38 3.88
CA LEU A 204 5.26 -17.40 2.85
C LEU A 204 6.03 -17.62 1.54
N ARG A 205 7.27 -18.11 1.60
CA ARG A 205 8.06 -18.48 0.40
C ARG A 205 7.44 -19.68 -0.33
N GLU A 206 6.93 -20.67 0.40
CA GLU A 206 6.22 -21.82 -0.16
C GLU A 206 4.84 -21.43 -0.71
N ILE A 207 4.02 -20.72 0.07
CA ILE A 207 2.70 -20.19 -0.31
C ILE A 207 2.80 -19.33 -1.58
N ASN A 208 3.78 -18.43 -1.65
CA ASN A 208 4.02 -17.58 -2.82
C ASN A 208 4.44 -18.41 -4.05
N ARG A 209 5.24 -19.47 -3.88
CA ARG A 209 5.60 -20.39 -4.97
C ARG A 209 4.37 -21.11 -5.52
N VAL A 210 3.50 -21.65 -4.66
CA VAL A 210 2.27 -22.34 -5.08
C VAL A 210 1.29 -21.37 -5.78
N ALA A 211 1.11 -20.16 -5.24
CA ALA A 211 0.25 -19.14 -5.84
C ALA A 211 0.76 -18.70 -7.23
N LEU A 212 2.05 -18.35 -7.33
CA LEU A 212 2.68 -17.88 -8.57
C LEU A 212 2.68 -18.93 -9.68
N LEU A 213 2.94 -20.20 -9.35
CA LEU A 213 2.91 -21.31 -10.34
C LEU A 213 1.49 -21.67 -10.82
N SER A 214 0.45 -21.04 -10.27
CA SER A 214 -0.96 -21.39 -10.51
C SER A 214 -1.82 -20.22 -11.02
N ASP A 215 -1.19 -19.10 -11.39
CA ASP A 215 -1.82 -17.83 -11.76
C ASP A 215 -2.72 -17.23 -10.66
N PHE A 216 -2.38 -17.43 -9.38
CA PHE A 216 -3.01 -16.76 -8.25
C PHE A 216 -2.15 -15.61 -7.71
N THR A 217 -2.75 -14.44 -7.48
CA THR A 217 -2.07 -13.34 -6.78
C THR A 217 -2.17 -13.54 -5.27
N LEU A 218 -1.03 -13.60 -4.59
CA LEU A 218 -0.95 -13.64 -3.13
C LEU A 218 -1.17 -12.25 -2.54
N VAL A 219 -2.07 -12.14 -1.55
CA VAL A 219 -2.34 -10.94 -0.77
C VAL A 219 -2.15 -11.28 0.71
N LEU A 220 -1.23 -10.59 1.38
CA LEU A 220 -0.94 -10.79 2.80
C LEU A 220 -1.75 -9.81 3.66
N ALA A 221 -2.26 -10.27 4.80
CA ALA A 221 -2.89 -9.42 5.81
C ALA A 221 -2.41 -9.79 7.21
N TRP A 222 -2.09 -8.79 8.04
CA TRP A 222 -1.62 -8.90 9.42
C TRP A 222 -2.74 -8.68 10.44
N SER A 223 -3.94 -8.30 9.99
CA SER A 223 -5.13 -8.20 10.86
C SER A 223 -6.42 -8.63 10.16
N TRP A 224 -7.39 -9.09 10.97
CA TRP A 224 -8.74 -9.41 10.49
C TRP A 224 -9.46 -8.22 9.84
N LEU A 225 -9.16 -7.00 10.31
CA LEU A 225 -9.70 -5.76 9.75
C LEU A 225 -9.11 -5.45 8.38
N GLU A 226 -7.80 -5.63 8.22
CA GLU A 226 -7.10 -5.46 6.94
C GLU A 226 -7.57 -6.49 5.90
N ALA A 227 -7.66 -7.77 6.27
CA ALA A 227 -8.19 -8.83 5.41
C ALA A 227 -9.63 -8.53 4.95
N ALA A 228 -10.49 -8.09 5.87
CA ALA A 228 -11.85 -7.64 5.54
C ALA A 228 -11.86 -6.42 4.61
N ARG A 229 -10.98 -5.43 4.83
CA ARG A 229 -10.85 -4.25 3.96
C ARG A 229 -10.34 -4.59 2.57
N TYR A 230 -9.50 -5.61 2.41
CA TYR A 230 -9.12 -6.09 1.07
C TYR A 230 -10.32 -6.74 0.37
N LEU A 231 -11.08 -7.61 1.04
CA LEU A 231 -12.32 -8.21 0.51
C LEU A 231 -13.32 -7.13 0.05
N GLU A 232 -13.55 -6.11 0.87
CA GLU A 232 -14.38 -4.95 0.55
C GLU A 232 -13.82 -4.15 -0.64
N THR A 233 -12.50 -3.97 -0.71
CA THR A 233 -11.85 -3.22 -1.80
C THR A 233 -11.95 -3.96 -3.13
N PHE A 234 -11.72 -5.28 -3.17
CA PHE A 234 -11.91 -6.07 -4.38
C PHE A 234 -13.35 -6.00 -4.88
N LYS A 235 -14.35 -6.11 -3.99
CA LYS A 235 -15.76 -5.95 -4.36
C LYS A 235 -16.05 -4.54 -4.88
N ALA A 236 -15.57 -3.51 -4.19
CA ALA A 236 -15.76 -2.11 -4.58
C ALA A 236 -14.99 -1.70 -5.85
N TYR A 237 -14.15 -2.57 -6.43
CA TYR A 237 -13.41 -2.32 -7.66
C TYR A 237 -13.72 -3.32 -8.81
N GLU A 238 -14.59 -4.31 -8.60
CA GLU A 238 -14.92 -5.36 -9.58
C GLU A 238 -15.33 -4.81 -10.96
N ASN A 239 -16.05 -3.67 -10.98
CA ASN A 239 -16.58 -3.01 -12.17
C ASN A 239 -15.86 -1.69 -12.52
N LYS A 240 -14.74 -1.35 -11.85
CA LYS A 240 -14.04 -0.07 -12.08
C LYS A 240 -13.05 -0.15 -13.24
N SER A 241 -13.12 0.81 -14.16
CA SER A 241 -12.21 0.90 -15.29
C SER A 241 -10.77 1.24 -14.87
N ALA A 242 -9.79 0.68 -15.61
CA ALA A 242 -8.37 1.02 -15.51
C ALA A 242 -8.06 2.52 -15.76
N THR A 243 -9.02 3.30 -16.27
CA THR A 243 -8.94 4.77 -16.36
C THR A 243 -8.60 5.44 -15.02
N ILE A 244 -8.91 4.81 -13.87
CA ILE A 244 -8.54 5.32 -12.54
C ILE A 244 -7.02 5.25 -12.28
N ILE A 245 -6.34 4.27 -12.87
CA ILE A 245 -4.88 4.04 -12.71
C ILE A 245 -4.08 4.88 -13.72
N LYS A 246 -4.70 5.27 -14.84
CA LYS A 246 -4.04 6.08 -15.88
C LYS A 246 -3.62 7.44 -15.31
N GLU A 247 -2.38 7.82 -15.60
CA GLU A 247 -1.83 9.13 -15.27
C GLU A 247 -2.74 10.27 -15.76
N LYS A 248 -3.09 11.17 -14.83
CA LYS A 248 -3.81 12.40 -15.12
C LYS A 248 -2.82 13.49 -15.53
N VAL A 249 -2.31 13.40 -16.75
CA VAL A 249 -1.50 14.48 -17.34
C VAL A 249 -2.30 15.77 -17.31
N GLU A 250 -1.91 16.71 -16.45
CA GLU A 250 -2.61 17.98 -16.29
C GLU A 250 -2.60 18.74 -17.63
N ALA A 251 -3.77 19.20 -18.07
CA ALA A 251 -3.92 19.76 -19.42
C ALA A 251 -3.15 21.07 -19.58
N GLU A 252 -3.01 21.83 -18.48
CA GLU A 252 -2.43 23.16 -18.43
C GLU A 252 -0.93 23.20 -18.78
N PHE A 253 -0.46 24.37 -19.22
CA PHE A 253 0.92 24.60 -19.62
C PHE A 253 1.90 24.65 -18.43
N LEU A 254 1.52 25.35 -17.35
CA LEU A 254 2.43 25.59 -16.23
C LEU A 254 2.83 24.30 -15.47
N PRO A 255 1.94 23.32 -15.21
CA PRO A 255 2.35 22.03 -14.64
C PRO A 255 3.35 21.27 -15.51
N LYS A 256 3.08 21.18 -16.83
CA LYS A 256 3.99 20.53 -17.79
C LYS A 256 5.35 21.21 -17.86
N ALA A 257 5.37 22.54 -17.88
CA ALA A 257 6.62 23.30 -17.89
C ALA A 257 7.39 23.16 -16.57
N ASN A 258 6.71 23.04 -15.43
CA ASN A 258 7.34 22.67 -14.16
C ASN A 258 7.97 21.28 -14.22
N ASP A 259 7.23 20.27 -14.67
CA ASP A 259 7.72 18.89 -14.76
C ASP A 259 8.97 18.78 -15.65
N VAL A 260 8.89 19.31 -16.87
CA VAL A 260 10.00 19.35 -17.83
C VAL A 260 11.21 20.10 -17.28
N LEU A 261 11.05 21.29 -16.70
CA LEU A 261 12.19 22.12 -16.30
C LEU A 261 12.76 21.76 -14.91
N THR A 262 11.97 21.17 -14.00
CA THR A 262 12.46 20.67 -12.70
C THR A 262 13.11 19.29 -12.78
N SER A 263 13.08 18.63 -13.95
CA SER A 263 13.98 17.49 -14.24
C SER A 263 15.46 17.87 -14.11
N ILE A 264 15.79 19.15 -14.37
CA ILE A 264 17.12 19.73 -14.18
C ILE A 264 17.34 19.94 -12.68
N ARG A 265 18.19 19.11 -12.06
CA ARG A 265 18.43 19.02 -10.60
C ARG A 265 18.66 20.35 -9.85
N SER A 266 19.07 21.43 -10.53
CA SER A 266 19.28 22.76 -9.94
C SER A 266 18.06 23.69 -9.95
N VAL A 267 16.99 23.34 -10.68
CA VAL A 267 15.87 24.22 -11.02
C VAL A 267 14.65 23.86 -10.16
N ASN A 268 14.17 24.82 -9.38
CA ASN A 268 12.97 24.66 -8.55
C ASN A 268 11.72 25.21 -9.27
N LYS A 269 10.52 24.82 -8.81
CA LYS A 269 9.24 25.34 -9.35
C LYS A 269 9.15 26.88 -9.34
N THR A 270 9.73 27.53 -8.34
CA THR A 270 9.85 29.00 -8.28
C THR A 270 10.70 29.56 -9.42
N ASP A 271 11.82 28.91 -9.74
CA ASP A 271 12.68 29.31 -10.86
C ASP A 271 11.96 29.15 -12.19
N VAL A 272 11.18 28.08 -12.36
CA VAL A 272 10.35 27.86 -13.55
C VAL A 272 9.35 28.99 -13.75
N VAL A 273 8.65 29.42 -12.70
CA VAL A 273 7.74 30.58 -12.79
C VAL A 273 8.51 31.83 -13.22
N THR A 274 9.65 32.15 -12.61
CA THR A 274 10.47 33.32 -13.00
C THR A 274 10.98 33.25 -14.44
N LEU A 275 11.51 32.10 -14.87
CA LEU A 275 12.05 31.90 -16.21
C LEU A 275 10.94 31.99 -17.27
N LEU A 276 9.76 31.40 -17.03
CA LEU A 276 8.62 31.54 -17.92
C LEU A 276 8.06 32.97 -17.93
N SER A 277 8.07 33.69 -16.81
CA SER A 277 7.70 35.12 -16.77
C SER A 277 8.68 36.02 -17.51
N THR A 278 9.97 35.66 -17.59
CA THR A 278 11.00 36.45 -18.29
C THR A 278 11.02 36.14 -19.79
N PHE A 279 11.04 34.86 -20.17
CA PHE A 279 11.22 34.44 -21.57
C PHE A 279 9.93 34.08 -22.31
N GLY A 280 8.79 34.03 -21.61
CA GLY A 280 7.43 33.79 -22.15
C GLY A 280 7.16 32.38 -22.69
N THR A 281 8.18 31.72 -23.25
CA THR A 281 8.07 30.39 -23.88
C THR A 281 9.29 29.54 -23.55
N VAL A 282 9.12 28.21 -23.51
CA VAL A 282 10.24 27.27 -23.35
C VAL A 282 11.25 27.39 -24.49
N LYS A 283 10.79 27.70 -25.72
CA LYS A 283 11.69 27.99 -26.85
C LYS A 283 12.56 29.22 -26.59
N GLY A 284 12.00 30.30 -26.05
CA GLY A 284 12.76 31.49 -25.65
C GLY A 284 13.82 31.14 -24.61
N LEU A 285 13.41 30.44 -23.56
CA LEU A 285 14.31 29.98 -22.48
C LEU A 285 15.47 29.11 -22.99
N MET A 286 15.22 28.17 -23.91
CA MET A 286 16.26 27.27 -24.44
C MET A 286 17.24 27.96 -25.41
N ASN A 287 16.88 29.12 -25.96
CA ASN A 287 17.76 29.92 -26.84
C ASN A 287 18.39 31.12 -26.12
N ALA A 288 18.12 31.31 -24.82
CA ALA A 288 18.65 32.41 -24.03
C ALA A 288 20.16 32.28 -23.78
N SER A 289 20.86 33.40 -23.83
CA SER A 289 22.29 33.48 -23.50
C SER A 289 22.56 33.31 -22.00
N MET A 290 23.82 33.00 -21.64
CA MET A 290 24.26 32.98 -20.24
C MET A 290 24.02 34.32 -19.53
N GLU A 291 24.12 35.44 -20.26
CA GLU A 291 23.93 36.79 -19.75
C GLU A 291 22.46 37.03 -19.41
N GLU A 292 21.53 36.78 -20.34
CA GLU A 292 20.09 36.91 -20.11
C GLU A 292 19.58 35.99 -18.99
N LEU A 293 20.05 34.74 -18.94
CA LEU A 293 19.73 33.80 -17.86
C LEU A 293 20.24 34.29 -16.49
N SER A 294 21.34 35.06 -16.44
CA SER A 294 21.89 35.61 -15.20
C SER A 294 21.15 36.85 -14.68
N LEU A 295 20.35 37.51 -15.53
CA LEU A 295 19.49 38.63 -15.13
C LEU A 295 18.20 38.16 -14.40
N CYS A 296 17.86 36.87 -14.48
CA CYS A 296 16.66 36.34 -13.84
C CYS A 296 16.79 36.27 -12.30
N PRO A 297 15.88 36.88 -11.52
CA PRO A 297 16.00 36.92 -10.07
C PRO A 297 15.91 35.52 -9.44
N GLY A 298 16.89 35.18 -8.60
CA GLY A 298 17.01 33.85 -7.97
C GLY A 298 17.73 32.79 -8.82
N VAL A 299 18.04 33.08 -10.09
CA VAL A 299 18.73 32.17 -11.01
C VAL A 299 20.25 32.36 -10.92
N GLY A 300 20.82 31.97 -9.77
CA GLY A 300 22.28 32.09 -9.54
C GLY A 300 23.12 31.26 -10.51
N ALA A 301 24.38 31.65 -10.72
CA ALA A 301 25.27 31.13 -11.77
C ALA A 301 25.39 29.59 -11.88
N LYS A 302 25.20 28.84 -10.78
CA LYS A 302 25.12 27.36 -10.83
C LYS A 302 23.92 26.87 -11.64
N LYS A 303 22.74 27.48 -11.46
CA LYS A 303 21.52 27.18 -12.21
C LYS A 303 21.69 27.55 -13.67
N VAL A 304 22.25 28.74 -13.95
CA VAL A 304 22.53 29.22 -15.32
C VAL A 304 23.42 28.25 -16.08
N ARG A 305 24.55 27.84 -15.50
CA ARG A 305 25.45 26.86 -16.12
C ARG A 305 24.75 25.54 -16.41
N GLN A 306 24.06 24.97 -15.42
CA GLN A 306 23.41 23.67 -15.55
C GLN A 306 22.20 23.69 -16.50
N LEU A 307 21.49 24.82 -16.62
CA LEU A 307 20.49 25.06 -17.67
C LEU A 307 21.14 25.06 -19.06
N LEU A 308 22.17 25.89 -19.26
CA LEU A 308 22.85 26.02 -20.55
C LEU A 308 23.48 24.70 -21.02
N GLU A 309 24.14 23.99 -20.10
CA GLU A 309 24.68 22.64 -20.26
C GLU A 309 23.59 21.66 -20.71
N THR A 310 22.48 21.56 -19.98
CA THR A 310 21.35 20.66 -20.33
C THR A 310 20.70 21.02 -21.69
N PHE A 311 20.74 22.27 -22.13
CA PHE A 311 20.16 22.71 -23.40
C PHE A 311 21.11 22.59 -24.59
N GLN A 312 22.42 22.46 -24.38
CA GLN A 312 23.45 22.55 -25.43
C GLN A 312 24.41 21.35 -25.48
N GLU A 313 24.43 20.47 -24.47
CA GLU A 313 25.23 19.24 -24.47
C GLU A 313 24.78 18.28 -25.61
N PRO A 314 25.70 17.77 -26.45
CA PRO A 314 25.35 16.81 -27.48
C PRO A 314 25.01 15.43 -26.88
N PHE A 315 23.90 14.83 -27.31
CA PHE A 315 23.45 13.50 -26.87
C PHE A 315 24.47 12.36 -27.12
N THR A 316 25.46 12.59 -27.98
CA THR A 316 26.57 11.67 -28.25
C THR A 316 27.88 12.29 -27.79
N LYS A 317 28.66 11.53 -27.01
CA LYS A 317 30.07 11.86 -26.77
C LYS A 317 30.83 11.85 -28.10
N GLN A 318 31.58 12.92 -28.35
CA GLN A 318 32.60 13.00 -29.41
C GLN A 318 33.92 12.38 -28.92
#